data_AF-A0A2M8KZN6-F1
#
_entry.id   AF-A0A2M8KZN6-F1
#
_cell.length_a   1.000
_cell.length_b   1.000
_cell.length_c   1.000
_cell.angle_alpha   90.00
_cell.angle_beta   90.00
_cell.angle_gamma   90.00
#
_symmetry.space_group_name_H-M   'P 1'
#
loop_
_entity.id
_entity.type
_entity.pdbx_description
1 polymer ?
#
loop_
_entity_poly.entity_id
_entity_poly.type
_entity_poly.pdbx_seq_one_letter_code
_entity_poly.pdbx_strand_id
1 'polypeptide(L)'
;MNSIVHITVEDFDSWKVAFDSMDQVRKTGGVLSAKVYRNEDNPNELFLILEWSDGEKARNFHGSDAFKQALQRGGVIGSPDISYVDQV
;
A
#
# COMPACT_ATOMS: atom_id res chain seq x y z
N MET A 1 -4.31 -5.64 13.58
CA MET A 1 -2.98 -5.01 13.33
C MET A 1 -3.05 -4.23 12.03
N ASN A 2 -2.37 -3.09 11.94
CA ASN A 2 -2.30 -2.27 10.74
C ASN A 2 -0.88 -2.19 10.20
N SER A 3 -0.74 -1.89 8.90
CA SER A 3 0.50 -1.34 8.36
C SER A 3 0.28 0.06 7.83
N ILE A 4 1.23 0.95 8.08
CA ILE A 4 1.31 2.26 7.44
C ILE A 4 2.35 2.15 6.33
N VAL A 5 1.94 2.44 5.10
CA VAL A 5 2.81 2.45 3.92
C VAL A 5 2.91 3.88 3.42
N HIS A 6 4.12 4.41 3.36
CA HIS A 6 4.42 5.74 2.81
C HIS A 6 5.17 5.58 1.49
N ILE A 7 4.64 6.20 0.44
CA ILE A 7 5.19 6.15 -0.91
C ILE A 7 5.13 7.51 -1.59
N THR A 8 6.05 7.74 -2.51
CA THR A 8 5.95 8.77 -3.54
C THR A 8 5.72 8.09 -4.89
N VAL A 9 4.84 8.65 -5.72
CA VAL A 9 4.50 8.11 -7.05
C VAL A 9 4.80 9.13 -8.14
N GLU A 10 4.96 8.68 -9.38
CA GLU A 10 5.13 9.57 -10.53
C GLU A 10 3.87 10.39 -10.81
N ASP A 11 2.70 9.75 -10.74
CA ASP A 11 1.40 10.35 -11.03
C ASP A 11 0.30 9.67 -10.20
N PHE A 12 -0.43 10.46 -9.40
CA PHE A 12 -1.48 9.95 -8.53
C PHE A 12 -2.64 9.27 -9.27
N ASP A 13 -3.09 9.86 -10.37
CA ASP A 13 -4.28 9.36 -11.09
C ASP A 13 -3.98 7.97 -11.70
N SER A 14 -2.80 7.84 -12.31
CA SER A 14 -2.27 6.56 -12.81
C SER A 14 -2.08 5.55 -11.68
N TRP A 15 -1.51 5.97 -10.56
CA TRP A 15 -1.36 5.12 -9.38
C TRP A 15 -2.70 4.63 -8.86
N LYS A 16 -3.73 5.48 -8.81
CA LYS A 16 -5.05 5.12 -8.28
C LYS A 16 -5.72 4.05 -9.11
N VAL A 17 -5.63 4.12 -10.44
CA VAL A 17 -6.13 3.09 -11.35
C VAL A 17 -5.42 1.74 -11.09
N ALA A 18 -4.09 1.75 -10.99
CA ALA A 18 -3.32 0.55 -10.68
C ALA A 18 -3.68 -0.02 -9.31
N PHE A 19 -3.80 0.84 -8.29
CA PHE A 19 -4.19 0.46 -6.94
C PHE A 19 -5.59 -0.17 -6.93
N ASP A 20 -6.58 0.44 -7.56
CA ASP A 20 -7.95 -0.08 -7.58
C ASP A 20 -8.04 -1.44 -8.30
N SER A 21 -7.26 -1.63 -9.38
CA SER A 21 -7.22 -2.89 -10.12
C SER A 21 -6.72 -4.09 -9.28
N MET A 22 -6.03 -3.82 -8.17
CA MET A 22 -5.42 -4.83 -7.29
C MET A 22 -6.28 -5.14 -6.05
N ASP A 23 -7.53 -4.66 -5.97
CA ASP A 23 -8.39 -4.86 -4.80
C ASP A 23 -8.57 -6.34 -4.43
N GLN A 24 -8.88 -7.19 -5.41
CA GLN A 24 -9.03 -8.62 -5.16
C GLN A 24 -7.72 -9.28 -4.71
N VAL A 25 -6.58 -8.85 -5.26
CA VAL A 25 -5.25 -9.37 -4.88
C VAL A 25 -4.94 -9.02 -3.43
N ARG A 26 -5.21 -7.78 -2.99
CA ARG A 26 -5.04 -7.37 -1.59
C ARG A 26 -5.92 -8.18 -0.64
N LYS A 27 -7.20 -8.34 -0.97
CA LYS A 27 -8.15 -9.13 -0.16
C LYS A 27 -7.71 -10.58 -0.01
N THR A 28 -7.34 -11.23 -1.12
CA THR A 28 -6.81 -12.60 -1.09
C THR A 28 -5.48 -12.68 -0.32
N GLY A 29 -4.67 -11.62 -0.35
CA GLY A 29 -3.44 -11.48 0.43
C GLY A 29 -3.64 -11.25 1.94
N GLY A 30 -4.88 -11.12 2.42
CA GLY A 30 -5.21 -10.99 3.84
C GLY A 30 -5.44 -9.55 4.34
N VAL A 31 -5.48 -8.57 3.42
CA VAL A 31 -5.91 -7.19 3.73
C VAL A 31 -7.42 -7.16 3.96
N LEU A 32 -7.84 -6.64 5.11
CA LEU A 32 -9.23 -6.50 5.51
C LEU A 32 -9.82 -5.14 5.09
N SER A 33 -9.02 -4.08 5.22
CA SER A 33 -9.39 -2.73 4.80
C SER A 33 -8.17 -1.97 4.29
N ALA A 34 -8.41 -1.00 3.40
CA ALA A 34 -7.38 -0.11 2.88
C ALA A 34 -7.91 1.32 2.86
N LYS A 35 -7.19 2.22 3.54
CA LYS A 35 -7.44 3.66 3.50
C LYS A 35 -6.25 4.34 2.84
N VAL A 36 -6.52 5.28 1.96
CA VAL A 36 -5.51 6.04 1.24
C VAL A 36 -5.66 7.51 1.61
N TYR A 37 -4.56 8.11 1.99
CA TYR A 37 -4.42 9.54 2.26
C TYR A 37 -3.39 10.10 1.28
N ARG A 38 -3.64 11.32 0.84
CA ARG A 38 -2.75 12.06 -0.05
C ARG A 38 -2.25 13.27 0.71
N ASN A 39 -0.95 13.57 0.60
CA ASN A 39 -0.42 14.80 1.19
C ASN A 39 -1.10 16.01 0.51
N GLU A 40 -1.50 17.00 1.31
CA GLU A 40 -2.11 18.23 0.83
C GLU A 40 -1.08 19.10 0.07
N ASP A 41 0.18 19.10 0.51
CA ASP A 41 1.25 19.90 -0.09
C ASP A 41 1.92 19.19 -1.28
N ASN A 42 1.85 17.86 -1.33
CA ASN A 42 2.42 17.05 -2.40
C ASN A 42 1.41 15.98 -2.88
N PRO A 43 0.70 16.21 -4.00
CA PRO A 43 -0.35 15.30 -4.46
C PRO A 43 0.16 13.91 -4.87
N ASN A 44 1.47 13.75 -5.07
CA ASN A 44 2.09 12.49 -5.43
C ASN A 44 2.69 11.74 -4.24
N GLU A 45 2.54 12.26 -3.02
CA GLU A 45 2.94 11.59 -1.79
C GLU A 45 1.71 11.01 -1.09
N LEU A 46 1.79 9.72 -0.78
CA LEU A 46 0.65 8.94 -0.32
C LEU A 46 0.98 8.18 0.96
N PHE A 47 -0.03 8.10 1.83
CA PHE A 47 -0.02 7.30 3.05
C PHE A 47 -1.16 6.32 2.99
N LEU A 48 -0.86 5.03 3.11
CA LEU A 48 -1.85 3.98 3.13
C LEU A 48 -1.90 3.35 4.51
N ILE A 49 -3.10 3.16 5.02
CA ILE A 49 -3.35 2.33 6.20
C ILE A 49 -4.03 1.06 5.72
N LEU A 50 -3.33 -0.06 5.83
CA LEU A 50 -3.86 -1.38 5.50
C LEU A 50 -4.12 -2.13 6.80
N GLU A 51 -5.35 -2.62 6.97
CA GLU A 51 -5.73 -3.47 8.09
C GLU A 51 -5.54 -4.93 7.72
N TRP A 52 -4.98 -5.71 8.64
CA TRP A 52 -4.62 -7.11 8.39
C TRP A 52 -5.30 -8.03 9.39
N SER A 53 -5.73 -9.18 8.88
CA SER A 53 -6.22 -10.29 9.72
C SER A 53 -5.13 -10.93 10.58
N ASP A 54 -3.87 -10.83 10.15
CA ASP A 54 -2.74 -11.49 10.78
C ASP A 54 -1.43 -10.75 10.44
N GLY A 55 -0.50 -10.70 11.40
CA GLY A 55 0.74 -9.95 11.23
C GLY A 55 1.80 -10.63 10.36
N GLU A 56 1.81 -11.95 10.31
CA GLU A 56 2.68 -12.71 9.42
C GLU A 56 2.25 -12.52 7.96
N LYS A 57 0.93 -12.54 7.69
CA LYS A 57 0.38 -12.23 6.36
C LYS A 57 0.80 -10.85 5.86
N ALA A 58 0.80 -9.84 6.73
CA ALA A 58 1.23 -8.50 6.36
C ALA A 58 2.69 -8.48 5.88
N ARG A 59 3.59 -9.11 6.63
CA ARG A 59 5.03 -9.20 6.30
C ARG A 59 5.26 -10.02 5.02
N ASN A 60 4.57 -11.14 4.89
CA ASN A 60 4.66 -12.00 3.71
C ASN A 60 4.16 -11.28 2.45
N PHE A 61 3.05 -10.54 2.54
CA PHE A 61 2.54 -9.75 1.42
C PHE A 61 3.53 -8.67 1.00
N HIS A 62 4.07 -7.87 1.93
CA HIS A 62 5.05 -6.83 1.59
C HIS A 62 6.40 -7.39 1.11
N GLY A 63 6.73 -8.64 1.45
CA GLY A 63 7.90 -9.34 0.90
C GLY A 63 7.66 -9.98 -0.48
N SER A 64 6.41 -10.05 -0.94
CA SER A 64 6.03 -10.80 -2.14
C SER A 64 6.40 -10.10 -3.44
N ASP A 65 6.57 -10.88 -4.51
CA ASP A 65 6.76 -10.34 -5.86
C ASP A 65 5.51 -9.63 -6.38
N ALA A 66 4.31 -10.03 -5.91
CA ALA A 66 3.07 -9.33 -6.22
C ALA A 66 3.10 -7.89 -5.72
N PHE A 67 3.61 -7.66 -4.50
CA PHE A 67 3.77 -6.31 -3.96
C PHE A 67 4.81 -5.50 -4.74
N LYS A 68 5.98 -6.09 -5.05
CA LYS A 68 7.00 -5.43 -5.88
C LYS A 68 6.46 -5.01 -7.25
N GLN A 69 5.69 -5.89 -7.91
CA GLN A 69 5.05 -5.58 -9.18
C GLN A 69 3.98 -4.49 -9.05
N ALA A 70 3.23 -4.48 -7.94
CA ALA A 70 2.26 -3.42 -7.67
C ALA A 70 2.94 -2.05 -7.49
N LEU A 71 4.09 -1.99 -6.80
CA LEU A 71 4.88 -0.75 -6.66
C LEU A 71 5.35 -0.25 -8.04
N GLN A 72 5.89 -1.15 -8.88
CA GLN A 72 6.34 -0.80 -10.23
C GLN A 72 5.19 -0.32 -11.12
N ARG A 73 4.07 -1.06 -11.14
CA ARG A 73 2.88 -0.68 -11.93
C ARG A 73 2.24 0.62 -11.45
N GLY A 74 2.34 0.90 -10.15
CA GLY A 74 1.87 2.14 -9.57
C GLY A 74 2.81 3.34 -9.79
N GLY A 75 3.95 3.15 -10.46
CA GLY A 75 4.92 4.23 -10.67
C GLY A 75 5.52 4.73 -9.35
N VAL A 76 5.73 3.85 -8.37
CA VAL A 76 6.35 4.24 -7.10
C VAL A 76 7.82 4.62 -7.34
N ILE A 77 8.18 5.79 -6.85
CA ILE A 77 9.55 6.32 -6.90
C ILE A 77 10.29 5.85 -5.65
N GLY A 78 11.39 5.12 -5.85
CA GLY A 78 12.20 4.60 -4.76
C GLY A 78 11.54 3.41 -4.05
N SER A 79 11.77 3.29 -2.73
CA SER A 79 11.22 2.21 -1.92
C SER A 79 10.16 2.74 -0.95
N PRO A 80 9.08 1.97 -0.68
CA PRO A 80 8.12 2.33 0.34
C PRO A 80 8.76 2.29 1.73
N ASP A 81 8.35 3.21 2.61
CA ASP A 81 8.52 3.04 4.05
C ASP A 81 7.30 2.28 4.60
N ILE A 82 7.54 1.26 5.41
CA ILE A 82 6.51 0.35 5.92
C ILE A 82 6.68 0.17 7.42
N SER A 83 5.68 0.62 8.17
CA SER A 83 5.57 0.40 9.60
C SER A 83 4.43 -0.57 9.92
N TYR A 84 4.61 -1.40 10.94
CA TYR A 84 3.57 -2.31 11.46
C TYR A 84 3.16 -1.81 12.85
N VAL A 85 1.87 -1.52 13.03
CA VAL A 85 1.37 -0.78 14.19
C VAL A 85 0.07 -1.37 14.71
N ASP A 86 -0.17 -1.18 16.01
CA ASP A 86 -1.44 -1.48 16.66
C ASP A 86 -2.13 -0.18 17.08
N GLN A 87 -3.47 -0.19 17.04
CA GLN A 87 -4.28 0.89 17.56
C GLN A 87 -4.35 0.78 19.09
N VAL A 88 -4.21 1.91 19.78
CA VAL A 88 -4.32 2.02 21.25
C VAL A 88 -5.70 2.57 21.62
#